data_AF-A0A7S1YZI3-F1
#
_entry.id   AF-A0A7S1YZI3-F1
#
_cell.length_a   1.000
_cell.length_b   1.000
_cell.length_c   1.000
_cell.angle_alpha   90.00
_cell.angle_beta   90.00
_cell.angle_gamma   90.00
#
_symmetry.space_group_name_H-M   'P 1'
#
loop_
_entity.id
_entity.type
_entity.pdbx_description
1 polymer ?
#
loop_
_entity_poly.entity_id
_entity_poly.type
_entity_poly.pdbx_seq_one_letter_code
_entity_poly.pdbx_strand_id
1 'polypeptide(L)'
;AEWWVQVKYYNKDDNKEQEAVVDLHYDKDEILATQFGLGSFPIFSTVTYLTSSSVTIVPPPPTVIFSHEYTDNEESHQIKHMILSHPRLGKHLLFDGRLLHGAPGHLSLREEKQEGGQQKCTQINNDDEEGEDKDDIYNNIRITFLVNIWSNQCKPSGVHTLSSQIRNKIKSKSSNPSLPSSLRNKESEKRNTHCLSFVPKPITHVSLQDIKANASLNKNDDCEEDENGQIVLPFVSKGATWIDDDGDDDNGLILRTFVPPRKRRDPKIGVDATIISDDDTLHVEFGEGMEAYLDRLNNEHEDGEDKDESDFEGNDDGNNDWKMD
;
A
#
# COMPACT_ATOMS: atom_id res chain seq x y z
N ALA A 1 20.76 -3.17 6.59
CA ALA A 1 19.54 -3.61 5.90
C ALA A 1 18.76 -4.49 6.87
N GLU A 2 17.48 -4.19 6.99
CA GLU A 2 16.47 -4.98 7.68
C GLU A 2 15.61 -5.68 6.61
N TRP A 3 15.13 -6.89 6.86
CA TRP A 3 14.34 -7.63 5.89
C TRP A 3 13.34 -8.55 6.57
N TRP A 4 12.22 -8.79 5.88
CA TRP A 4 11.20 -9.73 6.31
C TRP A 4 10.41 -10.24 5.09
N VAL A 5 9.68 -11.34 5.30
CA VAL A 5 8.67 -11.81 4.35
C VAL A 5 7.31 -11.43 4.92
N GLN A 6 6.53 -10.72 4.14
CA GLN A 6 5.16 -10.39 4.48
C GLN A 6 4.22 -11.34 3.75
N VAL A 7 3.36 -12.00 4.51
CA VAL A 7 2.35 -12.94 4.02
C VAL A 7 0.99 -12.37 4.42
N LYS A 8 0.14 -12.12 3.44
CA LYS A 8 -1.19 -11.53 3.63
C LYS A 8 -2.22 -12.35 2.85
N TYR A 9 -3.30 -12.76 3.51
CA TYR A 9 -4.34 -13.61 2.91
C TYR A 9 -5.50 -12.76 2.40
N TYR A 10 -6.33 -13.32 1.51
CA TYR A 10 -7.69 -12.85 1.27
C TYR A 10 -8.62 -13.90 1.84
N ASN A 11 -9.45 -13.55 2.81
CA ASN A 11 -10.55 -14.42 3.16
C ASN A 11 -11.83 -13.90 2.53
N LYS A 12 -12.60 -14.80 1.92
CA LYS A 12 -13.91 -14.50 1.35
C LYS A 12 -15.03 -14.71 2.38
N ASP A 13 -14.71 -15.32 3.53
CA ASP A 13 -15.69 -15.56 4.58
C ASP A 13 -16.02 -14.28 5.37
N ASP A 14 -17.31 -13.93 5.29
CA ASP A 14 -18.05 -12.71 5.67
C ASP A 14 -17.89 -12.16 7.10
N ASN A 15 -16.83 -12.48 7.87
CA ASN A 15 -16.73 -11.99 9.25
C ASN A 15 -15.36 -11.51 9.73
N LYS A 16 -14.31 -11.55 8.88
CA LYS A 16 -13.02 -10.91 9.21
C LYS A 16 -12.39 -10.34 7.95
N GLU A 17 -12.53 -9.03 7.79
CA GLU A 17 -11.76 -8.18 6.88
C GLU A 17 -10.27 -8.28 7.20
N GLN A 18 -9.62 -9.34 6.73
CA GLN A 18 -8.20 -9.29 6.48
C GLN A 18 -8.05 -9.45 4.99
N GLU A 19 -8.45 -8.40 4.27
CA GLU A 19 -7.96 -8.20 2.92
C GLU A 19 -6.42 -8.14 2.99
N ALA A 20 -5.72 -8.50 1.91
CA ALA A 20 -4.26 -8.50 1.88
C ALA A 20 -3.66 -7.08 1.80
N VAL A 21 -4.17 -6.20 2.65
CA VAL A 21 -3.99 -4.78 2.68
C VAL A 21 -2.83 -4.44 3.58
N VAL A 22 -2.12 -3.43 3.12
CA VAL A 22 -1.16 -2.70 3.91
C VAL A 22 -1.61 -1.26 3.81
N ASP A 23 -2.10 -0.72 4.91
CA ASP A 23 -2.51 0.67 4.98
C ASP A 23 -1.33 1.59 4.65
N LEU A 24 -1.62 2.83 4.32
CA LEU A 24 -0.59 3.81 3.99
C LEU A 24 0.21 4.16 5.25
N HIS A 25 1.54 4.15 5.12
CA HIS A 25 2.47 4.43 6.21
C HIS A 25 3.83 4.88 5.68
N TYR A 26 4.67 5.34 6.61
CA TYR A 26 6.10 5.50 6.41
C TYR A 26 6.83 4.39 7.13
N ASP A 27 7.78 3.75 6.44
CA ASP A 27 8.71 2.82 7.07
C ASP A 27 9.58 3.57 8.07
N LYS A 28 9.57 3.17 9.34
CA LYS A 28 10.32 3.89 10.38
C LYS A 28 10.91 2.95 11.42
N ASP A 29 11.86 3.46 12.18
CA ASP A 29 12.29 2.82 13.42
C ASP A 29 11.19 2.95 14.47
N GLU A 30 10.47 1.85 14.70
CA GLU A 30 9.36 1.82 15.66
C GLU A 30 9.80 2.10 17.11
N ILE A 31 11.03 1.79 17.50
CA ILE A 31 11.51 2.09 18.86
C ILE A 31 11.68 3.59 19.02
N LEU A 32 12.35 4.24 18.06
CA LEU A 32 12.53 5.69 18.10
C LEU A 32 11.21 6.42 18.00
N ALA A 33 10.32 5.90 17.16
CA ALA A 33 9.00 6.45 16.99
C ALA A 33 8.22 6.35 18.32
N THR A 34 7.94 5.15 18.82
CA THR A 34 7.11 4.95 20.01
C THR A 34 7.70 5.57 21.28
N GLN A 35 9.02 5.55 21.47
CA GLN A 35 9.62 6.03 22.73
C GLN A 35 9.95 7.52 22.76
N PHE A 36 10.18 8.13 21.60
CA PHE A 36 10.70 9.50 21.54
C PHE A 36 9.89 10.43 20.62
N GLY A 37 8.89 9.92 19.91
CA GLY A 37 8.18 10.72 18.89
C GLY A 37 9.05 11.04 17.67
N LEU A 38 10.15 10.30 17.45
CA LEU A 38 11.14 10.62 16.41
C LEU A 38 11.05 9.68 15.22
N GLY A 39 10.87 10.26 14.03
CA GLY A 39 10.94 9.53 12.77
C GLY A 39 12.39 9.31 12.31
N SER A 40 12.80 8.04 12.20
CA SER A 40 14.03 7.63 11.52
C SER A 40 13.66 6.67 10.40
N PHE A 41 14.01 7.00 9.17
CA PHE A 41 13.51 6.35 7.95
C PHE A 41 14.65 5.68 7.17
N PRO A 42 14.37 4.58 6.45
CA PRO A 42 15.34 3.98 5.56
C PRO A 42 15.66 4.92 4.38
N ILE A 43 16.89 4.83 3.86
CA ILE A 43 17.28 5.55 2.64
C ILE A 43 16.61 4.94 1.40
N PHE A 44 16.40 3.63 1.42
CA PHE A 44 15.68 2.91 0.38
C PHE A 44 14.82 1.82 0.98
N SER A 45 13.62 1.67 0.46
CA SER A 45 12.74 0.54 0.75
C SER A 45 12.54 -0.28 -0.53
N THR A 46 12.29 -1.57 -0.36
CA THR A 46 12.10 -2.49 -1.48
C THR A 46 10.90 -3.40 -1.29
N VAL A 47 10.28 -3.77 -2.41
CA VAL A 47 9.21 -4.76 -2.46
C VAL A 47 9.53 -5.76 -3.56
N THR A 48 9.71 -7.03 -3.19
CA THR A 48 9.83 -8.14 -4.15
C THR A 48 8.57 -8.98 -4.10
N TYR A 49 7.86 -9.11 -5.22
CA TYR A 49 6.65 -9.94 -5.27
C TYR A 49 7.01 -11.42 -5.46
N LEU A 50 6.56 -12.25 -4.52
CA LEU A 50 6.68 -13.70 -4.58
C LEU A 50 5.38 -14.38 -5.04
N THR A 51 4.29 -13.63 -5.17
CA THR A 51 3.04 -14.03 -5.83
C THR A 51 2.60 -13.01 -6.88
N SER A 52 1.61 -13.36 -7.71
CA SER A 52 1.09 -12.47 -8.77
C SER A 52 -0.37 -12.80 -9.11
N SER A 53 -1.04 -11.88 -9.81
CA SER A 53 -2.42 -12.04 -10.28
C SER A 53 -2.66 -13.28 -11.16
N SER A 54 -1.60 -13.80 -11.80
CA SER A 54 -1.70 -15.01 -12.64
C SER A 54 -1.85 -16.31 -11.85
N VAL A 55 -1.62 -16.27 -10.54
CA VAL A 55 -1.64 -17.43 -9.64
C VAL A 55 -2.79 -17.32 -8.62
N THR A 56 -3.52 -16.19 -8.61
CA THR A 56 -4.57 -15.93 -7.62
C THR A 56 -5.96 -15.80 -8.24
N ILE A 57 -7.00 -16.15 -7.47
CA ILE A 57 -8.39 -16.00 -7.91
C ILE A 57 -8.83 -14.54 -7.83
N VAL A 58 -8.28 -13.76 -6.90
CA VAL A 58 -8.49 -12.31 -6.83
C VAL A 58 -7.14 -11.63 -7.07
N PRO A 59 -7.05 -10.65 -7.99
CA PRO A 59 -5.81 -9.90 -8.19
C PRO A 59 -5.35 -9.25 -6.87
N PRO A 60 -4.09 -9.45 -6.47
CA PRO A 60 -3.58 -8.90 -5.24
C PRO A 60 -3.48 -7.36 -5.28
N PRO A 61 -3.66 -6.65 -4.15
CA PRO A 61 -3.45 -5.23 -4.04
C PRO A 61 -2.10 -4.79 -4.61
N PRO A 62 -2.08 -3.73 -5.44
CA PRO A 62 -0.85 -3.13 -5.91
C PRO A 62 -0.12 -2.46 -4.75
N THR A 63 1.19 -2.28 -4.90
CA THR A 63 1.90 -1.32 -4.07
C THR A 63 1.71 0.08 -4.64
N VAL A 64 1.36 1.02 -3.78
CA VAL A 64 1.29 2.46 -4.10
C VAL A 64 2.41 3.20 -3.38
N ILE A 65 3.02 4.16 -4.04
CA ILE A 65 4.05 5.05 -3.47
C ILE A 65 3.71 6.47 -3.88
N PHE A 66 3.54 7.36 -2.92
CA PHE A 66 3.20 8.75 -3.13
C PHE A 66 4.44 9.63 -2.97
N SER A 67 4.54 10.70 -3.76
CA SER A 67 5.61 11.70 -3.61
C SER A 67 5.33 12.63 -2.42
N HIS A 68 5.26 12.05 -1.23
CA HIS A 68 5.05 12.74 0.04
C HIS A 68 6.04 12.17 1.06
N GLU A 69 6.90 13.02 1.61
CA GLU A 69 7.81 12.68 2.69
C GLU A 69 7.17 12.98 4.04
N TYR A 70 7.68 12.34 5.09
CA TYR A 70 7.22 12.59 6.45
C TYR A 70 7.37 14.07 6.88
N THR A 71 8.39 14.76 6.38
CA THR A 71 8.70 16.16 6.75
C THR A 71 8.00 17.18 5.86
N ASP A 72 7.17 16.76 4.90
CA ASP A 72 6.42 17.70 4.08
C ASP A 72 5.43 18.44 4.98
N ASN A 73 5.50 19.78 4.97
CA ASN A 73 4.66 20.61 5.83
C ASN A 73 3.18 20.35 5.55
N GLU A 74 2.37 20.31 6.62
CA GLU A 74 0.92 20.16 6.52
C GLU A 74 0.31 21.21 5.57
N GLU A 75 0.82 22.44 5.52
CA GLU A 75 0.33 23.49 4.61
C GLU A 75 0.42 23.11 3.12
N SER A 76 1.33 22.21 2.75
CA SER A 76 1.53 21.66 1.40
C SER A 76 0.78 20.32 1.26
N HIS A 77 -0.53 20.33 1.46
CA HIS A 77 -1.38 19.14 1.38
C HIS A 77 -1.33 18.38 0.03
N GLN A 78 -0.77 19.00 -1.02
CA GLN A 78 -0.85 18.48 -2.38
C GLN A 78 0.28 17.52 -2.74
N ILE A 79 -0.13 16.28 -3.01
CA ILE A 79 0.72 15.20 -3.53
C ILE A 79 0.57 15.16 -5.04
N LYS A 80 1.67 15.36 -5.75
CA LYS A 80 1.71 15.52 -7.22
C LYS A 80 1.93 14.23 -7.98
N HIS A 81 2.52 13.21 -7.36
CA HIS A 81 2.84 11.98 -8.05
C HIS A 81 2.49 10.73 -7.23
N MET A 82 2.11 9.68 -7.95
CA MET A 82 1.90 8.34 -7.42
C MET A 82 2.55 7.31 -8.34
N ILE A 83 3.28 6.35 -7.78
CA ILE A 83 3.62 5.10 -8.46
C ILE A 83 2.59 4.05 -8.06
N LEU A 84 1.96 3.41 -9.05
CA LEU A 84 1.07 2.26 -8.86
C LEU A 84 1.74 1.03 -9.45
N SER A 85 2.01 0.01 -8.65
CA SER A 85 2.75 -1.17 -9.09
C SER A 85 2.01 -2.47 -8.76
N HIS A 86 1.52 -3.15 -9.80
CA HIS A 86 0.75 -4.39 -9.66
C HIS A 86 1.64 -5.62 -9.48
N PRO A 87 1.27 -6.60 -8.66
CA PRO A 87 2.14 -7.74 -8.39
C PRO A 87 2.46 -8.59 -9.63
N ARG A 88 3.75 -8.86 -9.83
CA ARG A 88 4.29 -9.76 -10.85
C ARG A 88 5.40 -10.60 -10.26
N LEU A 89 5.38 -11.91 -10.50
CA LEU A 89 6.31 -12.84 -9.87
C LEU A 89 7.77 -12.43 -10.16
N GLY A 90 8.57 -12.26 -9.10
CA GLY A 90 9.97 -11.86 -9.19
C GLY A 90 10.20 -10.38 -9.51
N LYS A 91 9.15 -9.56 -9.69
CA LYS A 91 9.30 -8.11 -9.83
C LYS A 91 9.84 -7.53 -8.52
N HIS A 92 10.84 -6.67 -8.65
CA HIS A 92 11.50 -5.98 -7.55
C HIS A 92 11.32 -4.47 -7.72
N LEU A 93 10.77 -3.82 -6.70
CA LEU A 93 10.65 -2.37 -6.59
C LEU A 93 11.71 -1.86 -5.62
N LEU A 94 12.31 -0.73 -5.95
CA LEU A 94 13.24 0.03 -5.13
C LEU A 94 12.80 1.49 -5.19
N PHE A 95 12.56 2.10 -4.04
CA PHE A 95 12.11 3.49 -3.93
C PHE A 95 12.75 4.17 -2.71
N ASP A 96 12.64 5.49 -2.66
CA ASP A 96 13.09 6.27 -1.49
C ASP A 96 12.25 5.88 -0.27
N GLY A 97 12.94 5.39 0.78
CA GLY A 97 12.28 4.84 1.96
C GLY A 97 11.57 5.87 2.84
N ARG A 98 11.71 7.16 2.54
CA ARG A 98 11.04 8.27 3.22
C ARG A 98 9.65 8.57 2.67
N LEU A 99 9.29 7.99 1.53
CA LEU A 99 8.03 8.25 0.85
C LEU A 99 6.86 7.48 1.47
N LEU A 100 5.68 8.10 1.47
CA LEU A 100 4.42 7.48 1.88
C LEU A 100 4.07 6.33 0.94
N HIS A 101 3.78 5.15 1.48
CA HIS A 101 3.47 4.00 0.65
C HIS A 101 2.59 2.97 1.36
N GLY A 102 2.08 2.01 0.59
CA GLY A 102 1.27 0.92 1.12
C GLY A 102 0.84 -0.06 0.03
N ALA A 103 -0.13 -0.89 0.35
CA ALA A 103 -0.81 -1.78 -0.59
C ALA A 103 -2.33 -1.78 -0.31
N PRO A 104 -3.04 -0.69 -0.67
CA PRO A 104 -4.44 -0.49 -0.33
C PRO A 104 -5.35 -1.51 -1.01
N GLY A 105 -6.40 -1.93 -0.30
CA GLY A 105 -7.36 -2.94 -0.75
C GLY A 105 -8.31 -2.48 -1.86
N HIS A 106 -8.37 -1.18 -2.13
CA HIS A 106 -9.37 -0.57 -2.99
C HIS A 106 -9.47 -1.24 -4.37
N LEU A 107 -10.66 -1.74 -4.71
CA LEU A 107 -10.90 -2.52 -5.92
C LEU A 107 -10.55 -1.77 -7.20
N SER A 108 -10.82 -0.45 -7.26
CA SER A 108 -10.45 0.41 -8.39
C SER A 108 -8.95 0.51 -8.65
N LEU A 109 -8.09 0.16 -7.69
CA LEU A 109 -6.63 0.13 -7.89
C LEU A 109 -6.11 -1.24 -8.36
N ARG A 110 -6.90 -2.32 -8.19
CA ARG A 110 -6.48 -3.69 -8.56
C ARG A 110 -6.51 -3.89 -10.07
N GLU A 111 -5.79 -4.89 -10.55
CA GLU A 111 -5.87 -5.29 -11.97
C GLU A 111 -7.22 -5.92 -12.28
N GLU A 112 -7.74 -5.68 -13.49
CA GLU A 112 -8.89 -6.43 -13.98
C GLU A 112 -8.48 -7.83 -14.42
N LYS A 113 -9.28 -8.83 -14.04
CA LYS A 113 -9.13 -10.16 -14.63
C LYS A 113 -9.58 -10.12 -16.09
N GLN A 114 -8.71 -10.54 -17.00
CA GLN A 114 -9.12 -10.75 -18.39
C GLN A 114 -10.08 -11.94 -18.45
N GLU A 115 -11.38 -11.69 -18.63
CA GLU A 115 -12.43 -12.71 -18.69
C GLU A 115 -12.30 -13.69 -19.90
N GLY A 116 -11.33 -13.50 -20.79
CA GLY A 116 -11.14 -14.32 -21.99
C GLY A 116 -10.09 -15.45 -21.88
N GLY A 117 -9.33 -15.51 -20.79
CA GLY A 117 -8.34 -16.56 -20.59
C GLY A 117 -8.93 -17.72 -19.82
N GLN A 118 -9.30 -18.82 -20.49
CA GLN A 118 -9.46 -20.13 -19.83
C GLN A 118 -8.08 -20.55 -19.28
N GLN A 119 -7.72 -19.98 -18.14
CA GLN A 119 -6.49 -20.30 -17.45
C GLN A 119 -6.77 -21.62 -16.74
N LYS A 120 -6.35 -22.72 -17.38
CA LYS A 120 -6.11 -23.98 -16.69
C LYS A 120 -5.10 -23.68 -15.58
N CYS A 121 -5.57 -23.35 -14.38
CA CYS A 121 -4.82 -23.71 -13.19
C CYS A 121 -4.48 -25.19 -13.41
N THR A 122 -3.19 -25.50 -13.45
CA THR A 122 -2.71 -26.86 -13.43
C THR A 122 -3.26 -27.49 -12.17
N GLN A 123 -4.41 -28.14 -12.29
CA GLN A 123 -4.89 -29.12 -11.34
C GLN A 123 -3.77 -30.15 -11.27
N ILE A 124 -3.00 -30.10 -10.19
CA ILE A 124 -2.16 -31.21 -9.81
C ILE A 124 -3.18 -32.26 -9.39
N ASN A 125 -3.50 -33.18 -10.30
CA ASN A 125 -4.40 -34.30 -10.02
C ASN A 125 -3.81 -35.11 -8.88
N ASN A 126 -4.22 -34.81 -7.66
CA ASN A 126 -4.10 -35.71 -6.53
C ASN A 126 -5.47 -36.37 -6.42
N ASP A 127 -5.61 -37.51 -7.09
CA ASP A 127 -6.77 -38.41 -7.01
C ASP A 127 -6.78 -39.12 -5.65
N ASP A 128 -6.82 -38.37 -4.55
CA ASP A 128 -7.04 -38.91 -3.21
C ASP A 128 -8.26 -38.21 -2.57
N GLU A 129 -9.29 -39.02 -2.40
CA GLU A 129 -10.57 -38.72 -1.78
C GLU A 129 -10.39 -38.18 -0.33
N GLU A 130 -11.29 -37.28 0.07
CA GLU A 130 -11.45 -36.71 1.42
C GLU A 130 -10.38 -35.70 1.88
N GLY A 131 -10.51 -34.45 1.41
CA GLY A 131 -9.75 -33.31 1.92
C GLY A 131 -10.20 -31.98 1.33
N GLU A 132 -11.44 -31.58 1.63
CA GLU A 132 -11.91 -30.21 1.37
C GLU A 132 -10.97 -29.19 2.07
N ASP A 133 -10.73 -28.05 1.43
CA ASP A 133 -10.15 -26.80 1.98
C ASP A 133 -8.65 -26.47 1.83
N LYS A 134 -7.75 -27.34 1.31
CA LYS A 134 -6.31 -26.97 1.24
C LYS A 134 -5.89 -26.18 -0.01
N ASP A 135 -6.54 -26.39 -1.14
CA ASP A 135 -6.12 -25.77 -2.40
C ASP A 135 -6.59 -24.31 -2.55
N ASP A 136 -7.65 -23.91 -1.84
CA ASP A 136 -8.18 -22.54 -1.90
C ASP A 136 -7.33 -21.52 -1.13
N ILE A 137 -6.60 -21.96 -0.10
CA ILE A 137 -5.74 -21.08 0.72
C ILE A 137 -4.58 -20.50 -0.10
N TYR A 138 -4.01 -21.28 -1.03
CA TYR A 138 -2.89 -20.83 -1.87
C TYR A 138 -3.32 -19.88 -2.99
N ASN A 139 -4.60 -19.90 -3.37
CA ASN A 139 -5.14 -19.09 -4.44
C ASN A 139 -5.43 -17.65 -4.02
N ASN A 140 -5.29 -17.36 -2.72
CA ASN A 140 -5.67 -16.09 -2.12
C ASN A 140 -4.58 -15.55 -1.17
N ILE A 141 -3.35 -15.40 -1.68
CA ILE A 141 -2.24 -14.92 -0.87
C ILE A 141 -1.33 -13.92 -1.60
N ARG A 142 -1.05 -12.79 -0.94
CA ARG A 142 0.00 -11.84 -1.31
C ARG A 142 1.23 -12.14 -0.48
N ILE A 143 2.29 -12.56 -1.13
CA ILE A 143 3.59 -12.78 -0.50
C ILE A 143 4.59 -11.80 -1.10
N THR A 144 5.22 -11.01 -0.22
CA THR A 144 6.28 -10.08 -0.58
C THR A 144 7.50 -10.28 0.29
N PHE A 145 8.68 -10.14 -0.30
CA PHE A 145 9.95 -10.02 0.43
C PHE A 145 10.37 -8.55 0.43
N LEU A 146 10.49 -7.99 1.62
CA LEU A 146 10.81 -6.57 1.82
C LEU A 146 12.19 -6.42 2.43
N VAL A 147 12.88 -5.36 2.01
CA VAL A 147 14.19 -4.97 2.55
C VAL A 147 14.24 -3.46 2.70
N ASN A 148 14.51 -3.01 3.91
CA ASN A 148 14.78 -1.62 4.23
C ASN A 148 16.29 -1.43 4.36
N ILE A 149 16.82 -0.51 3.56
CA ILE A 149 18.23 -0.16 3.53
C ILE A 149 18.40 1.13 4.30
N TRP A 150 19.20 1.06 5.35
CA TRP A 150 19.46 2.15 6.28
C TRP A 150 20.85 2.73 6.04
N SER A 151 21.02 4.04 6.24
CA SER A 151 22.35 4.65 6.20
C SER A 151 23.13 4.27 7.48
N ASN A 152 24.44 4.46 7.46
CA ASN A 152 25.24 4.22 8.68
C ASN A 152 24.99 5.29 9.75
N GLN A 153 24.51 6.47 9.32
CA GLN A 153 24.22 7.62 10.16
C GLN A 153 22.82 7.52 10.79
N CYS A 154 21.87 6.89 10.10
CA CYS A 154 20.49 6.71 10.50
C CYS A 154 20.15 5.21 10.42
N LYS A 155 20.60 4.44 11.41
CA LYS A 155 20.26 3.02 11.56
C LYS A 155 19.22 2.85 12.66
N PRO A 156 18.44 1.75 12.64
CA PRO A 156 17.48 1.52 13.72
C PRO A 156 18.18 1.31 15.06
N SER A 157 17.50 1.72 16.12
CA SER A 157 17.87 1.57 17.52
C SER A 157 17.99 0.09 17.86
N GLY A 158 18.95 -0.24 18.73
CA GLY A 158 19.24 -1.62 19.10
C GLY A 158 19.87 -2.49 18.00
N VAL A 159 20.08 -1.97 16.78
CA VAL A 159 20.68 -2.75 15.70
C VAL A 159 22.21 -2.65 15.73
N HIS A 160 22.85 -3.81 15.83
CA HIS A 160 24.30 -3.95 15.76
C HIS A 160 24.74 -4.54 14.42
N THR A 161 25.82 -4.00 13.87
CA THR A 161 26.41 -4.58 12.67
C THR A 161 26.93 -5.97 12.97
N LEU A 162 26.59 -6.95 12.11
CA LEU A 162 27.12 -8.31 12.21
C LEU A 162 28.65 -8.30 12.34
N SER A 163 29.21 -9.20 13.15
CA SER A 163 30.66 -9.28 13.32
C SER A 163 31.39 -9.49 11.99
N SER A 164 32.64 -9.01 11.90
CA SER A 164 33.47 -9.17 10.69
C SER A 164 33.58 -10.63 10.25
N GLN A 165 33.64 -11.56 11.19
CA GLN A 165 33.66 -13.00 10.93
C GLN A 165 32.40 -13.49 10.19
N ILE A 166 31.21 -13.09 10.65
CA ILE A 166 29.94 -13.46 10.00
C ILE A 166 29.84 -12.79 8.62
N ARG A 167 30.17 -11.49 8.52
CA ARG A 167 30.16 -10.77 7.24
C ARG A 167 31.09 -11.42 6.22
N ASN A 168 32.28 -11.87 6.62
CA ASN A 168 33.23 -12.54 5.76
C ASN A 168 32.74 -13.95 5.35
N LYS A 169 32.08 -14.69 6.25
CA LYS A 169 31.44 -15.98 5.92
C LYS A 169 30.32 -15.83 4.90
N ILE A 170 29.50 -14.77 5.01
CA ILE A 170 28.46 -14.47 4.03
C ILE A 170 29.12 -14.18 2.67
N LYS A 171 30.06 -13.22 2.62
CA LYS A 171 30.75 -12.83 1.38
C LYS A 171 31.49 -13.97 0.69
N SER A 172 32.16 -14.84 1.46
CA SER A 172 32.90 -16.00 0.92
C SER A 172 32.00 -17.10 0.38
N LYS A 173 30.78 -17.26 0.91
CA LYS A 173 29.76 -18.15 0.35
C LYS A 173 29.11 -17.56 -0.91
N SER A 174 28.89 -16.25 -0.96
CA SER A 174 28.36 -15.56 -2.15
C SER A 174 29.29 -15.61 -3.36
N SER A 175 30.61 -15.72 -3.12
CA SER A 175 31.65 -15.75 -4.16
C SER A 175 32.04 -17.16 -4.62
N ASN A 176 31.52 -18.21 -3.97
CA ASN A 176 31.73 -19.61 -4.37
C ASN A 176 30.38 -20.27 -4.70
N PRO A 177 29.94 -20.27 -5.98
CA PRO A 177 28.71 -20.95 -6.38
C PRO A 177 28.82 -22.49 -6.39
N SER A 178 29.94 -23.06 -5.94
CA SER A 178 30.12 -24.52 -5.87
C SER A 178 29.30 -25.10 -4.71
N LEU A 179 28.07 -25.51 -5.00
CA LEU A 179 27.28 -26.39 -4.14
C LEU A 179 28.10 -27.64 -3.74
N PRO A 180 27.98 -28.14 -2.50
CA PRO A 180 28.61 -29.39 -2.08
C PRO A 180 28.11 -30.55 -2.95
N SER A 181 29.05 -31.30 -3.50
CA SER A 181 28.85 -32.40 -4.45
C SER A 181 28.05 -33.60 -3.92
N SER A 182 27.70 -33.64 -2.63
CA SER A 182 27.06 -34.79 -1.98
C SER A 182 25.53 -34.85 -2.12
N LEU A 183 24.88 -33.81 -2.68
CA LEU A 183 23.43 -33.81 -2.99
C LEU A 183 23.15 -33.77 -4.50
N ARG A 184 24.14 -34.16 -5.32
CA ARG A 184 24.02 -34.17 -6.78
C ARG A 184 23.23 -35.41 -7.22
N ASN A 185 21.91 -35.36 -7.04
CA ASN A 185 20.99 -36.22 -7.79
C ASN A 185 21.21 -35.96 -9.28
N LYS A 186 21.42 -37.05 -10.05
CA LYS A 186 21.83 -37.08 -11.46
C LYS A 186 20.83 -36.46 -12.47
N GLU A 187 19.77 -35.79 -12.00
CA GLU A 187 18.81 -35.07 -12.86
C GLU A 187 18.94 -33.53 -12.79
N SER A 188 19.88 -32.99 -12.01
CA SER A 188 19.94 -31.55 -11.73
C SER A 188 20.95 -30.73 -12.56
N GLU A 189 21.59 -31.30 -13.59
CA GLU A 189 22.57 -30.61 -14.45
C GLU A 189 22.02 -29.50 -15.36
N LYS A 190 20.74 -29.11 -15.19
CA LYS A 190 20.13 -27.94 -15.85
C LYS A 190 19.74 -26.81 -14.90
N ARG A 191 20.15 -26.83 -13.63
CA ARG A 191 20.04 -25.62 -12.79
C ARG A 191 21.23 -24.71 -13.08
N ASN A 192 21.14 -24.01 -14.22
CA ASN A 192 21.90 -22.79 -14.45
C ASN A 192 21.88 -21.98 -13.15
N THR A 193 23.05 -21.68 -12.61
CA THR A 193 23.20 -20.58 -11.65
C THR A 193 22.84 -19.31 -12.41
N HIS A 194 21.54 -19.03 -12.53
CA HIS A 194 21.04 -17.82 -13.13
C HIS A 194 21.68 -16.68 -12.35
N CYS A 195 22.61 -15.98 -12.98
CA CYS A 195 23.04 -14.69 -12.51
C CYS A 195 21.76 -13.87 -12.38
N LEU A 196 21.33 -13.59 -11.15
CA LEU A 196 20.17 -12.77 -10.89
C LEU A 196 20.52 -11.36 -11.37
N SER A 197 20.18 -11.06 -12.61
CA SER A 197 20.32 -9.73 -13.19
C SER A 197 19.04 -8.96 -12.94
N PHE A 198 19.14 -7.82 -12.26
CA PHE A 198 18.05 -6.85 -12.22
C PHE A 198 18.02 -6.12 -13.55
N VAL A 199 16.98 -6.37 -14.34
CA VAL A 199 16.75 -5.67 -15.60
C VAL A 199 15.76 -4.53 -15.30
N PRO A 200 16.16 -3.26 -15.47
CA PRO A 200 15.23 -2.15 -15.33
C PRO A 200 14.02 -2.35 -16.24
N LYS A 201 12.81 -2.17 -15.70
CA LYS A 201 11.59 -2.16 -16.49
C LYS A 201 11.19 -0.72 -16.80
N PRO A 202 10.64 -0.44 -18.00
CA PRO A 202 10.02 0.84 -18.27
C PRO A 202 8.84 1.07 -17.31
N ILE A 203 8.57 2.35 -17.03
CA ILE A 203 7.40 2.77 -16.26
C ILE A 203 6.53 3.57 -17.21
N THR A 204 5.24 3.24 -17.27
CA THR A 204 4.29 3.99 -18.07
C THR A 204 3.91 5.27 -17.37
N HIS A 205 4.06 6.40 -18.06
CA HIS A 205 3.67 7.71 -17.56
C HIS A 205 2.19 7.99 -17.88
N VAL A 206 1.44 8.48 -16.90
CA VAL A 206 0.02 8.84 -17.05
C VAL A 206 -0.20 10.19 -16.37
N SER A 207 -0.72 11.18 -17.09
CA SER A 207 -1.12 12.48 -16.53
C SER A 207 -2.65 12.53 -16.39
N LEU A 208 -3.18 12.82 -15.20
CA LEU A 208 -4.64 12.85 -15.00
C LEU A 208 -5.33 14.07 -15.64
N GLN A 209 -4.61 15.16 -15.86
CA GLN A 209 -5.14 16.33 -16.58
C GLN A 209 -5.62 15.97 -17.99
N ASP A 210 -4.88 15.10 -18.65
CA ASP A 210 -5.21 14.65 -20.01
C ASP A 210 -6.48 13.80 -20.06
N ILE A 211 -6.89 13.20 -18.93
CA ILE A 211 -8.08 12.35 -18.83
C ILE A 211 -9.33 13.13 -18.42
N LYS A 212 -9.24 14.15 -17.57
CA LYS A 212 -10.39 15.01 -17.20
C LYS A 212 -11.07 15.62 -18.44
N ALA A 213 -10.29 15.92 -19.49
CA ALA A 213 -10.80 16.39 -20.78
C ALA A 213 -11.62 15.33 -21.56
N ASN A 214 -11.48 14.04 -21.22
CA ASN A 214 -12.05 12.91 -21.95
C ASN A 214 -13.08 12.10 -21.14
N ALA A 215 -13.10 12.23 -19.81
CA ALA A 215 -13.96 11.46 -18.90
C ALA A 215 -15.34 12.11 -18.70
N SER A 216 -16.18 12.11 -19.73
CA SER A 216 -17.63 12.36 -19.62
C SER A 216 -18.47 11.08 -19.71
N LEU A 217 -17.86 9.90 -19.59
CA LEU A 217 -18.53 8.65 -19.94
C LEU A 217 -18.37 7.56 -18.87
N ASN A 218 -19.54 7.17 -18.34
CA ASN A 218 -19.87 5.92 -17.65
C ASN A 218 -19.61 5.85 -16.14
N LYS A 219 -20.53 6.44 -15.37
CA LYS A 219 -20.89 5.98 -14.02
C LYS A 219 -21.57 4.61 -14.12
N ASN A 220 -20.79 3.54 -14.10
CA ASN A 220 -21.27 2.17 -13.88
C ASN A 220 -20.13 1.43 -13.20
N ASP A 221 -20.20 1.29 -11.88
CA ASP A 221 -19.83 0.10 -11.10
C ASP A 221 -19.77 0.47 -9.61
N ASP A 222 -19.97 -0.52 -8.76
CA ASP A 222 -20.13 -0.50 -7.30
C ASP A 222 -18.88 -0.04 -6.50
N CYS A 223 -18.15 0.95 -7.01
CA CYS A 223 -16.97 1.53 -6.38
C CYS A 223 -17.41 2.69 -5.47
N GLU A 224 -16.88 2.75 -4.25
CA GLU A 224 -17.06 3.85 -3.30
C GLU A 224 -16.26 5.10 -3.73
N GLU A 225 -16.52 5.59 -4.94
CA GLU A 225 -16.00 6.87 -5.40
C GLU A 225 -16.94 7.99 -4.91
N ASP A 226 -16.36 9.10 -4.46
CA ASP A 226 -17.16 10.27 -4.10
C ASP A 226 -17.75 10.96 -5.35
N GLU A 227 -18.53 12.02 -5.14
CA GLU A 227 -19.16 12.77 -6.24
C GLU A 227 -18.15 13.34 -7.26
N ASN A 228 -16.88 13.46 -6.87
CA ASN A 228 -15.77 13.97 -7.68
C ASN A 228 -14.91 12.85 -8.29
N GLY A 229 -15.24 11.57 -8.07
CA GLY A 229 -14.44 10.43 -8.54
C GLY A 229 -13.17 10.18 -7.72
N GLN A 230 -13.09 10.71 -6.50
CA GLN A 230 -12.00 10.42 -5.57
C GLN A 230 -12.27 9.12 -4.83
N ILE A 231 -11.18 8.44 -4.50
CA ILE A 231 -11.16 7.30 -3.60
C ILE A 231 -10.50 7.69 -2.30
N VAL A 232 -10.94 7.06 -1.21
CA VAL A 232 -10.35 7.22 0.12
C VAL A 232 -9.50 6.00 0.42
N LEU A 233 -8.24 6.24 0.79
CA LEU A 233 -7.31 5.20 1.19
C LEU A 233 -7.01 5.32 2.69
N PRO A 234 -7.13 4.23 3.46
CA PRO A 234 -6.85 4.25 4.88
C PRO A 234 -5.35 4.50 5.14
N PHE A 235 -5.08 5.32 6.13
CA PHE A 235 -3.75 5.56 6.68
C PHE A 235 -3.63 4.88 8.04
N VAL A 236 -2.46 4.33 8.37
CA VAL A 236 -2.22 3.80 9.72
C VAL A 236 -2.20 4.95 10.72
N SER A 237 -3.32 5.21 11.40
CA SER A 237 -3.41 6.22 12.44
C SER A 237 -2.88 5.70 13.78
N LYS A 238 -3.26 4.48 14.19
CA LYS A 238 -2.88 3.92 15.50
C LYS A 238 -1.37 3.61 15.56
N GLY A 239 -0.68 4.29 16.48
CA GLY A 239 0.78 4.18 16.67
C GLY A 239 1.61 5.06 15.72
N ALA A 240 0.98 5.93 14.94
CA ALA A 240 1.69 7.00 14.24
C ALA A 240 2.14 8.05 15.27
N THR A 241 3.40 8.46 15.17
CA THR A 241 4.10 9.28 16.19
C THR A 241 3.61 10.71 16.39
N TRP A 242 2.56 11.10 15.68
CA TRP A 242 2.05 12.47 15.58
C TRP A 242 0.55 12.57 15.87
N ILE A 243 -0.10 11.45 16.19
CA ILE A 243 -1.40 11.51 16.85
C ILE A 243 -1.09 11.63 18.33
N ASP A 244 -1.24 12.84 18.86
CA ASP A 244 -1.20 13.08 20.29
C ASP A 244 -2.27 12.16 20.91
N ASP A 245 -1.82 11.18 21.71
CA ASP A 245 -2.65 10.19 22.42
C ASP A 245 -3.50 10.83 23.55
N ASP A 246 -3.61 12.16 23.52
CA ASP A 246 -4.20 13.00 24.56
C ASP A 246 -5.66 13.37 24.25
N GLY A 247 -6.25 12.86 23.16
CA GLY A 247 -7.65 13.08 22.79
C GLY A 247 -8.33 11.81 22.29
N ASP A 248 -9.46 11.44 22.88
CA ASP A 248 -10.33 10.30 22.51
C ASP A 248 -10.93 10.39 21.09
N ASP A 249 -10.51 11.37 20.28
CA ASP A 249 -10.93 11.51 18.90
C ASP A 249 -10.07 10.60 18.02
N ASP A 250 -10.47 9.32 17.96
CA ASP A 250 -9.93 8.22 17.14
C ASP A 250 -10.01 8.49 15.61
N ASN A 251 -10.17 9.75 15.20
CA ASN A 251 -10.38 10.19 13.83
C ASN A 251 -9.08 10.00 13.03
N GLY A 252 -8.99 8.87 12.34
CA GLY A 252 -7.83 8.51 11.54
C GLY A 252 -7.53 9.50 10.41
N LEU A 253 -6.25 9.62 10.08
CA LEU A 253 -5.83 10.26 8.84
C LEU A 253 -6.27 9.38 7.65
N ILE A 254 -6.65 10.01 6.55
CA ILE A 254 -6.97 9.34 5.29
C ILE A 254 -6.23 10.02 4.15
N LEU A 255 -6.00 9.29 3.06
CA LEU A 255 -5.52 9.86 1.81
C LEU A 255 -6.64 9.89 0.79
N ARG A 256 -6.98 11.07 0.28
CA ARG A 256 -7.88 11.24 -0.87
C ARG A 256 -7.05 11.29 -2.14
N THR A 257 -7.42 10.48 -3.13
CA THR A 257 -6.71 10.40 -4.42
C THR A 257 -7.67 10.01 -5.53
N PHE A 258 -7.17 9.94 -6.77
CA PHE A 258 -7.94 9.57 -7.95
C PHE A 258 -7.47 8.24 -8.51
N VAL A 259 -8.42 7.48 -9.05
CA VAL A 259 -8.13 6.21 -9.72
C VAL A 259 -7.35 6.48 -11.01
N PRO A 260 -6.17 5.86 -11.20
CA PRO A 260 -5.48 5.96 -12.48
C PRO A 260 -6.34 5.35 -13.60
N PRO A 261 -6.35 5.96 -14.80
CA PRO A 261 -7.13 5.49 -15.92
C PRO A 261 -6.79 4.03 -16.23
N ARG A 262 -7.83 3.22 -16.36
CA ARG A 262 -7.71 1.83 -16.79
C ARG A 262 -7.79 1.73 -18.30
N LYS A 263 -7.10 0.75 -18.88
CA LYS A 263 -7.38 0.32 -20.24
C LYS A 263 -8.76 -0.33 -20.26
N ARG A 264 -9.78 0.33 -20.83
CA ARG A 264 -10.91 -0.42 -21.38
C ARG A 264 -10.58 -0.73 -22.83
N ARG A 265 -10.34 -2.01 -23.15
CA ARG A 265 -10.58 -2.48 -24.51
C ARG A 265 -12.08 -2.39 -24.72
N ASP A 266 -12.57 -1.30 -25.29
CA ASP A 266 -13.91 -1.31 -25.87
C ASP A 266 -13.82 -2.01 -27.23
N PRO A 267 -14.35 -3.24 -27.37
CA PRO A 267 -14.29 -3.96 -28.64
C PRO A 267 -15.14 -3.30 -29.75
N LYS A 268 -15.97 -2.30 -29.42
CA LYS A 268 -16.86 -1.62 -30.38
C LYS A 268 -16.34 -0.27 -30.85
N ILE A 269 -15.45 0.39 -30.09
CA ILE A 269 -14.89 1.69 -30.45
C ILE A 269 -13.50 1.44 -31.04
N GLY A 270 -13.43 1.30 -32.36
CA GLY A 270 -12.18 1.10 -33.11
C GLY A 270 -11.30 2.35 -33.17
N VAL A 271 -11.09 3.06 -32.05
CA VAL A 271 -10.27 4.26 -31.99
C VAL A 271 -9.39 4.27 -30.72
N ASP A 272 -8.13 4.59 -30.99
CA ASP A 272 -6.90 4.52 -30.19
C ASP A 272 -6.85 5.50 -28.99
N ALA A 273 -7.78 5.39 -28.03
CA ALA A 273 -7.87 6.35 -26.92
C ALA A 273 -7.84 5.69 -25.53
N THR A 274 -6.81 4.91 -25.22
CA THR A 274 -6.25 4.81 -23.86
C THR A 274 -4.94 4.04 -23.89
N ILE A 275 -3.92 4.58 -23.22
CA ILE A 275 -2.52 4.14 -23.21
C ILE A 275 -2.41 2.60 -23.16
N ILE A 276 -2.08 1.97 -24.29
CA ILE A 276 -1.85 0.53 -24.39
C ILE A 276 -0.44 0.24 -23.87
N SER A 277 -0.24 0.28 -22.56
CA SER A 277 0.97 -0.31 -21.99
C SER A 277 0.64 -1.55 -21.17
N ASP A 278 1.16 -2.70 -21.57
CA ASP A 278 1.08 -3.95 -20.77
C ASP A 278 1.97 -3.87 -19.50
N ASP A 279 2.41 -2.67 -19.15
CA ASP A 279 3.20 -2.39 -17.97
C ASP A 279 2.39 -2.65 -16.70
N ASP A 280 3.06 -3.35 -15.80
CA ASP A 280 2.59 -3.67 -14.45
C ASP A 280 2.86 -2.52 -13.46
N THR A 281 3.39 -1.39 -13.93
CA THR A 281 3.81 -0.26 -13.11
C THR A 281 3.54 1.05 -13.84
N LEU A 282 2.79 1.94 -13.17
CA LEU A 282 2.40 3.26 -13.66
C LEU A 282 3.06 4.34 -12.81
N HIS A 283 3.49 5.41 -13.45
CA HIS A 283 3.80 6.70 -12.82
C HIS A 283 2.68 7.66 -13.18
N VAL A 284 1.92 8.06 -12.17
CA VAL A 284 0.76 8.91 -12.26
C VAL A 284 1.17 10.30 -11.82
N GLU A 285 1.01 11.27 -12.71
CA GLU A 285 1.13 12.69 -12.43
C GLU A 285 -0.27 13.27 -12.24
N PHE A 286 -0.52 13.77 -11.03
CA PHE A 286 -1.71 14.52 -10.71
C PHE A 286 -1.54 15.95 -11.23
N GLY A 287 -2.54 16.44 -11.93
CA GLY A 287 -2.56 17.84 -12.34
C GLY A 287 -3.37 18.72 -11.40
N GLU A 288 -3.37 20.02 -11.68
CA GLU A 288 -4.10 21.05 -10.94
C GLU A 288 -5.58 20.68 -10.67
N GLY A 289 -5.95 20.64 -9.39
CA GLY A 289 -7.28 20.24 -8.93
C GLY A 289 -7.54 18.73 -9.01
N MET A 290 -6.49 17.93 -9.15
CA MET A 290 -6.50 16.45 -9.10
C MET A 290 -5.42 15.90 -8.17
N GLU A 291 -4.73 16.76 -7.42
CA GLU A 291 -3.71 16.35 -6.48
C GLU A 291 -4.31 15.47 -5.40
N ALA A 292 -3.56 14.43 -5.01
CA ALA A 292 -3.90 13.67 -3.83
C ALA A 292 -3.57 14.51 -2.58
N TYR A 293 -4.27 14.28 -1.47
CA TYR A 293 -4.00 14.99 -0.23
C TYR A 293 -4.38 14.17 0.99
N LEU A 294 -3.67 14.44 2.09
CA LEU A 294 -3.98 13.88 3.40
C LEU A 294 -5.08 14.72 4.03
N ASP A 295 -6.06 14.04 4.61
CA ASP A 295 -7.24 14.64 5.22
C ASP A 295 -7.54 13.96 6.56
N ARG A 296 -8.15 14.69 7.50
CA ARG A 296 -8.61 14.10 8.76
C ARG A 296 -10.05 13.66 8.56
N LEU A 297 -10.42 12.48 9.07
CA LEU A 297 -11.83 12.09 9.12
C LEU A 297 -12.58 13.05 10.06
N ASN A 298 -13.18 14.11 9.52
CA ASN A 298 -14.07 14.96 10.29
C ASN A 298 -15.36 14.17 10.55
N ASN A 299 -15.69 13.95 11.83
CA ASN A 299 -17.03 13.55 12.23
C ASN A 299 -17.98 14.74 12.07
N GLU A 300 -18.26 15.15 10.84
CA GLU A 300 -19.40 16.03 10.56
C GLU A 300 -20.69 15.18 10.60
N HIS A 301 -21.08 14.76 11.82
CA HIS A 301 -22.43 14.30 12.10
C HIS A 301 -22.92 14.87 13.43
N GLU A 302 -23.86 15.80 13.28
CA GLU A 302 -24.98 16.11 14.19
C GLU A 302 -24.70 16.84 15.50
N ASP A 303 -24.23 18.09 15.41
CA ASP A 303 -24.86 19.14 16.23
C ASP A 303 -26.01 19.76 15.44
N GLY A 304 -27.06 18.95 15.27
CA GLY A 304 -28.36 19.45 14.87
C GLY A 304 -28.85 20.43 15.93
N GLU A 305 -28.93 21.69 15.54
CA GLU A 305 -29.62 22.73 16.29
C GLU A 305 -31.06 22.31 16.59
N ASP A 306 -31.35 21.83 17.81
CA ASP A 306 -32.67 22.01 18.41
C ASP A 306 -32.58 23.16 19.41
N LYS A 307 -32.76 24.36 18.85
CA LYS A 307 -33.31 25.50 19.57
C LYS A 307 -34.73 25.13 19.98
N ASP A 308 -34.95 24.87 21.26
CA ASP A 308 -36.25 25.13 21.88
C ASP A 308 -36.06 26.00 23.12
N GLU A 309 -36.27 27.30 22.89
CA GLU A 309 -36.66 28.26 23.90
C GLU A 309 -38.01 27.86 24.50
N SER A 310 -38.05 27.52 25.79
CA SER A 310 -39.21 27.88 26.63
C SER A 310 -38.88 27.75 28.11
N ASP A 311 -39.06 28.88 28.80
CA ASP A 311 -39.60 29.00 30.16
C ASP A 311 -38.75 28.50 31.35
N PHE A 312 -37.99 29.42 31.94
CA PHE A 312 -37.97 29.51 33.41
C PHE A 312 -37.76 30.96 33.89
N GLU A 313 -38.86 31.70 34.02
CA GLU A 313 -38.94 32.84 34.93
C GLU A 313 -38.83 32.33 36.37
N GLY A 314 -37.65 32.49 36.97
CA GLY A 314 -37.41 32.27 38.38
C GLY A 314 -36.85 33.53 39.02
N ASN A 315 -37.73 34.32 39.62
CA ASN A 315 -37.38 35.37 40.57
C ASN A 315 -36.42 34.82 41.64
N ASP A 316 -35.32 35.53 41.92
CA ASP A 316 -34.87 35.64 43.31
C ASP A 316 -34.11 36.96 43.54
N ASP A 317 -34.77 37.83 44.30
CA ASP A 317 -34.22 39.03 44.92
C ASP A 317 -33.35 38.60 46.10
N GLY A 318 -32.03 38.83 46.03
CA GLY A 318 -31.16 38.26 47.08
C GLY A 318 -29.75 38.80 47.19
N ASN A 319 -29.62 40.12 47.30
CA ASN A 319 -28.65 40.84 48.15
C ASN A 319 -27.45 40.04 48.73
N ASN A 320 -26.21 40.43 48.41
CA ASN A 320 -25.13 40.69 49.39
C ASN A 320 -23.84 41.18 48.70
N ASP A 321 -23.65 42.50 48.76
CA ASP A 321 -22.50 43.18 49.35
C ASP A 321 -21.34 42.28 49.81
N TRP A 322 -20.12 42.45 49.28
CA TRP A 322 -18.86 42.61 50.05
C TRP A 322 -17.76 43.20 49.15
N LYS A 323 -17.11 44.23 49.72
CA LYS A 323 -16.06 45.07 49.16
C LYS A 323 -14.73 44.36 48.92
N MET A 324 -13.97 44.95 48.00
CA MET A 324 -12.50 44.90 47.92
C MET A 324 -11.82 45.26 49.24
N ASP A 325 -10.75 44.53 49.56
CA ASP A 325 -9.39 45.05 49.77
C ASP A 325 -8.37 43.97 49.39
#